data_AF-A0A645F666-F1
#
_entry.id   AF-A0A645F666-F1
#
_cell.length_a   1.000
_cell.length_b   1.000
_cell.length_c   1.000
_cell.angle_alpha   90.00
_cell.angle_beta   90.00
_cell.angle_gamma   90.00
#
_symmetry.space_group_name_H-M   'P 1'
#
loop_
_entity.id
_entity.type
_entity.pdbx_description
1 polymer ?
#
loop_
_entity_poly.entity_id
_entity_poly.type
_entity_poly.pdbx_seq_one_letter_code
_entity_poly.pdbx_strand_id
1 'polypeptide(L)'
;MQLPLLSPTTFFLLVINIVYAFFDTFGIVDATTHGGPGQSTTILVYKVYLDGFKALDLGGSAAQSVILMFIVIALTVIQFRYVEKKVQY
;
A
#
# COMPACT_ATOMS: atom_id res chain seq x y z
N MET A 1 26.95 15.97 -11.86
CA MET A 1 25.63 16.52 -11.47
C MET A 1 25.34 16.09 -10.04
N GLN A 2 25.60 16.99 -9.09
CA GLN A 2 25.32 16.77 -7.68
C GLN A 2 23.81 16.94 -7.45
N LEU A 3 23.11 15.86 -7.12
CA LEU A 3 21.76 15.92 -6.53
C LEU A 3 21.75 15.41 -5.07
N PRO A 4 22.59 15.93 -4.16
CA PRO A 4 22.58 15.53 -2.75
C PRO A 4 21.27 15.95 -2.04
N LEU A 5 20.62 17.03 -2.51
CA LEU A 5 19.39 17.57 -1.93
C LEU A 5 18.08 16.97 -2.48
N LEU A 6 18.09 16.31 -3.66
CA LEU A 6 16.91 15.59 -4.16
C LEU A 6 16.79 14.19 -3.55
N SER A 7 17.92 13.61 -3.13
CA SER A 7 17.97 12.25 -2.58
C SER A 7 16.97 11.97 -1.44
N PRO A 8 16.71 12.87 -0.48
CA PRO A 8 15.69 12.66 0.56
C PRO A 8 14.26 12.76 -0.01
N THR A 9 14.00 13.79 -0.81
CA THR A 9 12.66 14.11 -1.32
C THR A 9 12.19 13.11 -2.37
N THR A 10 13.06 12.67 -3.27
CA THR A 10 12.71 11.64 -4.27
C THR A 10 12.45 10.29 -3.62
N PHE A 11 13.20 9.93 -2.57
CA PHE A 11 12.96 8.70 -1.82
C PHE A 11 11.65 8.78 -1.04
N PHE A 12 11.38 9.92 -0.39
CA PHE A 12 10.09 10.17 0.26
C PHE A 12 8.92 10.07 -0.72
N LEU A 13 9.01 10.76 -1.87
CA LEU A 13 7.99 10.74 -2.92
C LEU A 13 7.81 9.34 -3.49
N LEU A 14 8.89 8.57 -3.71
CA LEU A 14 8.80 7.18 -4.17
C LEU A 14 7.96 6.33 -3.21
N VAL A 15 8.28 6.39 -1.92
CA VAL A 15 7.56 5.60 -0.90
C VAL A 15 6.12 6.07 -0.76
N ILE A 16 5.86 7.37 -0.73
CA ILE A 16 4.51 7.94 -0.72
C ILE A 16 3.71 7.49 -1.94
N ASN A 17 4.29 7.55 -3.14
CA ASN A 17 3.61 7.12 -4.37
C ASN A 17 3.30 5.63 -4.35
N ILE A 18 4.18 4.80 -3.79
CA ILE A 18 3.90 3.36 -3.61
C ILE A 18 2.70 3.19 -2.67
N VAL A 19 2.68 3.87 -1.52
CA VAL A 19 1.56 3.79 -0.56
C VAL A 19 0.26 4.27 -1.21
N TYR A 20 0.26 5.43 -1.88
CA TYR A 20 -0.91 5.92 -2.61
C TYR A 20 -1.37 4.93 -3.67
N ALA A 21 -0.45 4.36 -4.46
CA ALA A 21 -0.80 3.32 -5.43
C ALA A 21 -1.41 2.08 -4.76
N PHE A 22 -1.07 1.73 -3.52
CA PHE A 22 -1.73 0.62 -2.83
C PHE A 22 -3.17 0.92 -2.41
N PHE A 23 -3.47 2.17 -2.01
CA PHE A 23 -4.79 2.54 -1.49
C PHE A 23 -5.73 3.11 -2.56
N ASP A 24 -5.25 4.01 -3.40
CA ASP A 24 -6.06 4.73 -4.41
C ASP A 24 -6.44 3.82 -5.59
N THR A 25 -5.61 2.80 -5.85
CA THR A 25 -5.91 1.76 -6.85
C THR A 25 -7.13 0.92 -6.47
N PHE A 26 -7.63 0.97 -5.22
CA PHE A 26 -8.90 0.33 -4.86
C PHE A 26 -10.05 0.84 -5.72
N GLY A 27 -10.22 2.16 -5.81
CA GLY A 27 -11.30 2.77 -6.58
C GLY A 27 -11.16 2.47 -8.07
N ILE A 28 -9.92 2.46 -8.59
CA ILE A 28 -9.63 2.15 -10.00
C ILE A 28 -9.96 0.68 -10.30
N VAL A 29 -9.54 -0.25 -9.44
CA VAL A 29 -9.78 -1.69 -9.61
C VAL A 29 -11.27 -2.00 -9.55
N ASP A 30 -11.99 -1.42 -8.58
CA ASP A 30 -13.43 -1.64 -8.44
C ASP A 30 -14.20 -1.05 -9.63
N ALA A 31 -13.94 0.22 -9.99
CA ALA A 31 -14.65 0.89 -11.07
C ALA A 31 -14.36 0.31 -12.46
N THR A 32 -13.13 -0.16 -12.71
CA THR A 32 -12.68 -0.53 -14.06
C THR A 32 -12.73 -2.04 -14.30
N THR A 33 -12.38 -2.86 -13.30
CA THR A 33 -12.15 -4.29 -13.51
C THR A 33 -12.95 -5.20 -12.59
N HIS A 34 -13.47 -4.68 -11.47
CA HIS A 34 -14.06 -5.47 -10.39
C HIS A 34 -13.17 -6.67 -9.96
N GLY A 35 -11.85 -6.56 -10.10
CA GLY A 35 -10.89 -7.64 -9.84
C GLY A 35 -10.71 -8.68 -10.97
N GLY A 36 -11.11 -8.39 -12.21
CA GLY A 36 -11.08 -9.36 -13.33
C GLY A 36 -9.93 -9.21 -14.34
N PRO A 37 -9.65 -10.25 -15.17
CA PRO A 37 -10.20 -11.61 -15.13
C PRO A 37 -9.42 -12.53 -14.16
N GLY A 38 -10.15 -13.34 -13.40
CA GLY A 38 -9.57 -14.38 -12.52
C GLY A 38 -8.81 -13.87 -11.29
N GLN A 39 -9.14 -12.69 -10.74
CA GLN A 39 -8.42 -12.04 -9.62
C GLN A 39 -7.03 -11.50 -9.97
N SER A 40 -6.67 -11.41 -11.26
CA SER A 40 -5.33 -10.95 -11.68
C SER A 40 -5.04 -9.48 -11.34
N THR A 41 -6.08 -8.66 -11.19
CA THR A 41 -5.97 -7.24 -10.80
C THR A 41 -6.41 -6.99 -9.36
N THR A 42 -6.70 -8.05 -8.59
CA THR A 42 -7.18 -7.93 -7.22
C THR A 42 -6.04 -7.55 -6.28
N ILE A 43 -6.05 -6.30 -5.82
CA ILE A 43 -5.16 -5.83 -4.77
C ILE A 43 -5.61 -6.37 -3.40
N LEU A 44 -4.68 -6.45 -2.44
CA LEU A 44 -4.95 -7.01 -1.10
C LEU A 44 -6.11 -6.30 -0.40
N VAL A 45 -6.19 -4.97 -0.53
CA VAL A 45 -7.29 -4.13 0.00
C VAL A 45 -8.63 -4.50 -0.64
N TYR A 46 -8.65 -4.76 -1.95
CA TYR A 46 -9.85 -5.17 -2.68
C TYR A 46 -10.34 -6.54 -2.22
N LYS A 47 -9.41 -7.48 -1.98
CA LYS A 47 -9.75 -8.81 -1.47
C LYS A 47 -10.37 -8.77 -0.07
N VAL A 48 -9.78 -8.00 0.85
CA VAL A 48 -10.33 -7.79 2.20
C VAL A 48 -11.78 -7.30 2.12
N TYR A 49 -12.05 -6.35 1.23
CA TYR A 49 -13.39 -5.81 0.99
C TYR A 49 -14.34 -6.87 0.43
N LEU A 50 -13.94 -7.62 -0.61
CA LEU A 50 -14.73 -8.70 -1.19
C LEU A 50 -15.06 -9.77 -0.14
N ASP A 51 -14.08 -10.24 0.62
CA ASP A 51 -14.27 -11.33 1.57
C ASP A 51 -15.14 -10.88 2.76
N GLY A 52 -14.97 -9.64 3.24
CA GLY A 52 -15.73 -9.13 4.39
C GLY A 52 -17.18 -8.74 4.04
N PHE A 53 -17.37 -8.05 2.92
CA PHE A 53 -18.69 -7.51 2.55
C PHE A 53 -19.47 -8.38 1.57
N LYS A 54 -18.80 -9.02 0.59
CA LYS A 54 -19.49 -9.88 -0.39
C LYS A 54 -19.55 -11.34 0.04
N ALA A 55 -18.48 -11.90 0.61
CA ALA A 55 -18.46 -13.29 1.07
C ALA A 55 -18.98 -13.47 2.50
N LEU A 56 -19.22 -12.37 3.23
CA LEU A 56 -19.64 -12.35 4.65
C LEU A 56 -18.65 -13.10 5.58
N ASP A 57 -17.41 -13.32 5.14
CA ASP A 57 -16.36 -13.92 5.94
C ASP A 57 -15.62 -12.83 6.73
N LEU A 58 -16.26 -12.41 7.81
CA LEU A 58 -15.72 -11.40 8.72
C LEU A 58 -14.43 -11.87 9.39
N GLY A 59 -14.28 -13.18 9.63
CA GLY A 59 -13.09 -13.76 10.26
C GLY A 59 -11.88 -13.72 9.33
N GLY A 60 -12.05 -14.21 8.09
CA GLY A 60 -11.03 -14.17 7.05
C GLY A 60 -10.65 -12.74 6.68
N SER A 61 -11.64 -11.86 6.51
CA SER A 61 -11.41 -10.43 6.22
C SER A 61 -10.68 -9.70 7.36
N ALA A 62 -11.01 -10.02 8.62
CA ALA A 62 -10.31 -9.47 9.77
C ALA A 62 -8.83 -9.91 9.82
N ALA A 63 -8.55 -11.20 9.59
CA ALA A 63 -7.18 -11.70 9.56
C ALA A 63 -6.36 -11.05 8.43
N GLN A 64 -6.94 -10.92 7.24
CA GLN A 64 -6.32 -10.24 6.11
C GLN A 64 -6.07 -8.74 6.40
N SER A 65 -7.00 -8.06 7.08
CA SER A 65 -6.86 -6.66 7.50
C SER A 65 -5.69 -6.48 8.47
N VAL A 66 -5.50 -7.40 9.42
CA VAL A 66 -4.37 -7.37 10.35
C VAL A 66 -3.05 -7.56 9.60
N ILE A 67 -2.98 -8.49 8.64
CA ILE A 67 -1.78 -8.67 7.79
C ILE A 67 -1.48 -7.39 7.01
N LEU A 68 -2.49 -6.79 6.39
CA LEU A 68 -2.35 -5.53 5.66
C LEU A 68 -1.83 -4.40 6.58
N MET A 69 -2.36 -4.30 7.79
CA MET A 69 -1.89 -3.33 8.79
C MET A 69 -0.41 -3.51 9.10
N PHE A 70 0.06 -4.74 9.32
CA PHE A 70 1.49 -5.01 9.55
C PHE A 70 2.36 -4.62 8.36
N ILE A 71 1.91 -4.87 7.12
CA ILE A 71 2.62 -4.47 5.91
C ILE A 71 2.76 -2.94 5.85
N VAL A 72 1.66 -2.21 6.09
CA VAL A 72 1.66 -0.74 6.08
C VAL A 72 2.57 -0.18 7.17
N ILE A 73 2.49 -0.70 8.40
CA ILE A 73 3.38 -0.30 9.50
C ILE A 73 4.84 -0.56 9.13
N ALA A 74 5.16 -1.74 8.59
CA ALA A 74 6.52 -2.06 8.17
C ALA A 74 7.03 -1.09 7.10
N LEU A 75 6.20 -0.78 6.09
CA LEU A 75 6.53 0.21 5.06
C LEU A 75 6.73 1.61 5.65
N THR A 76 5.89 2.05 6.58
CA THR A 76 6.02 3.33 7.26
C THR A 76 7.28 3.39 8.14
N VAL A 77 7.60 2.33 8.88
CA VAL A 77 8.83 2.25 9.70
C VAL A 77 10.07 2.27 8.82
N ILE A 78 10.06 1.53 7.70
CA ILE A 78 11.11 1.58 6.69
C ILE A 78 11.23 3.01 6.17
N GLN A 79 10.13 3.65 5.75
CA GLN A 79 10.11 5.04 5.29
C GLN A 79 10.79 5.97 6.29
N PHE A 80 10.37 5.96 7.56
CA PHE A 80 10.93 6.80 8.61
C PHE A 80 12.42 6.54 8.84
N ARG A 81 12.85 5.27 8.91
CA ARG A 81 14.25 4.92 9.16
C ARG A 81 15.19 5.35 8.03
N TYR A 82 14.73 5.30 6.78
CA TYR A 82 15.52 5.77 5.62
C TYR A 82 15.49 7.30 5.48
N VAL A 83 14.40 7.96 5.88
CA VAL A 83 14.29 9.42 5.93
C VAL A 83 15.22 9.98 7.02
N GLU A 84 15.20 9.42 8.23
CA GLU A 84 16.09 9.82 9.34
C GLU A 84 17.56 9.59 9.03
N LYS A 85 17.92 8.52 8.29
CA LYS A 85 19.32 8.26 7.87
C LYS A 85 19.91 9.32 6.94
N LYS A 86 19.10 10.20 6.33
CA LYS A 86 19.57 11.37 5.56
C LYS A 86 19.51 12.67 6.34
N VAL A 87 19.12 12.64 7.61
CA VAL A 87 19.10 13.79 8.54
C VAL A 87 20.11 13.55 9.67
N GLN A 88 21.32 13.14 9.31
CA GLN A 88 22.48 13.34 10.17
C GLN A 88 23.36 14.35 9.44
N TYR A 89 23.55 15.51 10.10
CA TYR A 89 24.38 16.63 9.68
C TYR A 89 25.79 16.21 9.29
#